data_AF-A0A969HDS7-F1
#
_entry.id   AF-A0A969HDS7-F1
#
_cell.length_a   1.000
_cell.length_b   1.000
_cell.length_c   1.000
_cell.angle_alpha   90.00
_cell.angle_beta   90.00
_cell.angle_gamma   90.00
#
_symmetry.space_group_name_H-M   'P 1'
#
loop_
_entity.id
_entity.type
_entity.pdbx_description
1 polymer ?
#
loop_
_entity_poly.entity_id
_entity_poly.type
_entity_poly.pdbx_seq_one_letter_code
_entity_poly.pdbx_strand_id
1 'polypeptide(L)'
;MPFGAIKRALIRFARKVVQGVLSQLMQQLNVVQDQALAPMRQFVQAVMGGIWVGDGANAFVEEVSSLMIPGVGQVADHITTMHKNLQNACDVIDQADEQVNSKINGLADVFGAIYSG
;
A
#
# COMPACT_ATOMS: atom_id res chain seq x y z
N MET A 1 -5.63 34.37 11.13
CA MET A 1 -5.87 34.30 9.67
C MET A 1 -6.39 32.92 9.26
N PRO A 2 -7.48 32.81 8.48
CA PRO A 2 -8.19 31.55 8.19
C PRO A 2 -7.53 30.64 7.14
N PHE A 3 -6.57 31.13 6.35
CA PHE A 3 -5.95 30.37 5.25
C PHE A 3 -5.16 29.12 5.70
N GLY A 4 -4.56 29.13 6.90
CA GLY A 4 -3.81 27.97 7.43
C GLY A 4 -4.71 26.83 7.93
N ALA A 5 -5.93 27.14 8.39
CA ALA A 5 -6.86 26.14 8.90
C ALA A 5 -7.43 25.28 7.77
N ILE A 6 -7.77 25.90 6.64
CA ILE A 6 -8.30 25.20 5.45
C ILE A 6 -7.24 24.26 4.85
N LYS A 7 -5.98 24.72 4.71
CA LYS A 7 -4.88 23.85 4.22
C LYS A 7 -4.64 22.63 5.11
N ARG A 8 -4.60 22.83 6.44
CA ARG A 8 -4.47 21.73 7.40
C ARG A 8 -5.66 20.77 7.40
N ALA A 9 -6.87 21.27 7.14
CA ALA A 9 -8.05 20.42 6.98
C ALA A 9 -7.96 19.57 5.71
N LEU A 10 -7.52 20.15 4.60
CA LEU A 10 -7.30 19.43 3.33
C LEU A 10 -6.21 18.37 3.44
N ILE A 11 -5.08 18.67 4.08
CA ILE A 11 -4.00 17.68 4.31
C ILE A 11 -4.49 16.55 5.22
N ARG A 12 -5.22 16.85 6.29
CA ARG A 12 -5.81 15.81 7.17
C ARG A 12 -6.85 14.96 6.45
N PHE A 13 -7.66 15.56 5.58
CA PHE A 13 -8.62 14.82 4.76
C PHE A 13 -7.90 13.91 3.77
N ALA A 14 -6.90 14.43 3.05
CA ALA A 14 -6.06 13.65 2.14
C ALA A 14 -5.39 12.47 2.88
N ARG A 15 -4.85 12.69 4.09
CA ARG A 15 -4.26 11.62 4.91
C ARG A 15 -5.26 10.51 5.21
N LYS A 16 -6.49 10.85 5.61
CA LYS A 16 -7.54 9.86 5.88
C LYS A 16 -7.91 9.06 4.63
N VAL A 17 -7.98 9.71 3.47
CA VAL A 17 -8.26 9.03 2.19
C VAL A 17 -7.14 8.06 1.85
N VAL A 18 -5.87 8.49 1.95
CA VAL A 18 -4.72 7.61 1.66
C VAL A 18 -4.64 6.44 2.65
N GLN A 19 -4.86 6.67 3.94
CA GLN A 19 -4.94 5.60 4.94
C GLN A 19 -6.04 4.58 4.62
N GLY A 20 -7.20 5.05 4.13
CA GLY A 20 -8.26 4.18 3.64
C GLY A 20 -7.81 3.31 2.47
N VAL A 21 -7.13 3.89 1.48
CA VAL A 21 -6.57 3.16 0.33
C VAL A 21 -5.51 2.14 0.77
N LEU A 22 -4.59 2.52 1.66
CA LEU A 22 -3.56 1.61 2.20
C LEU A 22 -4.19 0.38 2.88
N SER A 23 -5.21 0.60 3.71
CA SER A 23 -5.96 -0.47 4.36
C SER A 23 -6.63 -1.40 3.33
N GLN A 24 -7.25 -0.83 2.30
CA GLN A 24 -7.89 -1.59 1.24
C GLN A 24 -6.88 -2.39 0.40
N LEU A 25 -5.68 -1.85 0.15
CA LEU A 25 -4.60 -2.58 -0.52
C LEU A 25 -4.12 -3.77 0.29
N MET A 26 -3.97 -3.61 1.62
CA MET A 26 -3.63 -4.74 2.50
C MET A 26 -4.70 -5.83 2.49
N GLN A 27 -5.98 -5.47 2.48
CA GLN A 27 -7.06 -6.45 2.34
C GLN A 27 -7.00 -7.20 1.00
N GLN A 28 -6.75 -6.49 -0.10
CA GLN A 28 -6.59 -7.11 -1.42
C GLN A 28 -5.38 -8.05 -1.45
N LEU A 29 -4.28 -7.69 -0.79
CA LEU A 29 -3.11 -8.55 -0.67
C LEU A 29 -3.44 -9.86 0.04
N ASN A 30 -4.19 -9.79 1.15
CA ASN A 30 -4.63 -10.99 1.88
C ASN A 30 -5.54 -11.86 1.01
N VAL A 31 -6.46 -11.27 0.25
CA VAL A 31 -7.32 -12.01 -0.69
C VAL A 31 -6.47 -12.75 -1.73
N VAL A 32 -5.47 -12.07 -2.33
CA VAL A 32 -4.58 -12.69 -3.32
C VAL A 32 -3.78 -13.84 -2.72
N GLN A 33 -3.25 -13.68 -1.50
CA GLN A 33 -2.44 -14.72 -0.85
C GLN A 33 -3.30 -15.91 -0.40
N ASP A 34 -4.36 -15.64 0.36
CA ASP A 34 -5.11 -16.67 1.08
C ASP A 34 -6.19 -17.32 0.23
N GLN A 35 -6.80 -16.55 -0.69
CA GLN A 35 -7.96 -17.03 -1.46
C GLN A 35 -7.59 -17.46 -2.89
N ALA A 36 -6.42 -17.04 -3.40
CA ALA A 36 -5.96 -17.45 -4.73
C ALA A 36 -4.68 -18.32 -4.66
N LEU A 37 -3.58 -17.80 -4.12
CA LEU A 37 -2.30 -18.53 -4.13
C LEU A 37 -2.33 -19.82 -3.32
N ALA A 38 -2.87 -19.78 -2.10
CA ALA A 38 -2.92 -20.96 -1.24
C ALA A 38 -3.75 -22.11 -1.85
N PRO A 39 -4.99 -21.89 -2.35
CA PRO A 39 -5.76 -22.95 -3.01
C PRO A 39 -5.08 -23.50 -4.25
N MET A 40 -4.50 -22.64 -5.11
CA MET A 40 -3.79 -23.11 -6.31
C MET A 40 -2.63 -24.05 -5.95
N ARG A 41 -1.84 -23.71 -4.93
CA ARG A 41 -0.75 -24.57 -4.44
C ARG A 41 -1.27 -25.88 -3.87
N GLN A 42 -2.37 -25.84 -3.11
CA GLN A 42 -3.01 -27.03 -2.56
C GLN A 42 -3.51 -27.97 -3.65
N PHE A 43 -4.16 -27.44 -4.69
CA PHE A 43 -4.63 -28.24 -5.82
C PHE A 43 -3.46 -28.88 -6.57
N VAL A 44 -2.40 -28.13 -6.87
CA VAL A 44 -1.19 -28.68 -7.51
C VAL A 44 -0.62 -29.83 -6.68
N GLN A 45 -0.49 -29.66 -5.36
CA GLN A 45 0.00 -30.71 -4.47
C GLN A 45 -0.91 -31.94 -4.43
N ALA A 46 -2.23 -31.74 -4.41
CA ALA A 46 -3.19 -32.84 -4.43
C ALA A 46 -3.11 -33.64 -5.74
N VAL A 47 -2.97 -32.96 -6.88
CA VAL A 47 -2.79 -33.57 -8.21
C VAL A 47 -1.48 -34.35 -8.27
N MET A 48 -0.38 -33.76 -7.81
CA MET A 48 0.91 -34.46 -7.70
C MET A 48 0.87 -35.65 -6.72
N GLY A 49 0.00 -35.58 -5.71
CA GLY A 49 -0.28 -36.67 -4.76
C GLY A 49 -1.16 -37.80 -5.33
N GLY A 50 -1.59 -37.69 -6.58
CA GLY A 50 -2.32 -38.74 -7.28
C GLY A 50 -3.84 -38.70 -7.14
N ILE A 51 -4.43 -37.60 -6.64
CA ILE A 51 -5.91 -37.44 -6.67
C ILE A 51 -6.44 -37.38 -8.11
N TRP A 52 -5.57 -37.00 -9.05
CA TRP A 52 -5.82 -36.98 -10.48
C TRP A 52 -4.56 -37.37 -11.23
N VAL A 53 -4.69 -38.31 -12.17
CA VAL A 53 -3.56 -38.87 -12.94
C VAL A 53 -3.94 -38.88 -14.42
N GLY A 54 -2.97 -38.55 -15.27
CA GLY A 54 -3.10 -38.54 -16.73
C GLY A 54 -2.45 -37.30 -17.35
N ASP A 55 -2.40 -37.25 -18.68
CA ASP A 55 -1.74 -36.15 -19.40
C ASP A 55 -2.35 -34.78 -19.09
N GLY A 56 -3.67 -34.72 -18.90
CA GLY A 56 -4.36 -33.50 -18.47
C GLY A 56 -3.94 -33.06 -17.06
N ALA A 57 -3.65 -34.00 -16.16
CA ALA A 57 -3.19 -33.69 -14.80
C ALA A 57 -1.79 -33.08 -14.82
N ASN A 58 -0.90 -33.63 -15.66
CA ASN A 58 0.44 -33.10 -15.88
C ASN A 58 0.39 -31.69 -16.49
N ALA A 59 -0.42 -31.50 -17.55
CA ALA A 59 -0.60 -30.21 -18.20
C ALA A 59 -1.18 -29.15 -17.25
N PHE A 60 -2.14 -29.52 -16.41
CA PHE A 60 -2.67 -28.63 -15.38
C PHE A 60 -1.60 -28.20 -14.37
N VAL A 61 -0.83 -29.16 -13.83
CA VAL A 61 0.26 -28.85 -12.89
C VAL A 61 1.28 -27.93 -13.55
N GLU A 62 1.63 -28.18 -14.80
CA GLU A 62 2.55 -27.35 -15.57
C GLU A 62 2.01 -25.94 -15.75
N GLU A 63 0.79 -25.77 -16.24
CA GLU A 63 0.18 -24.45 -16.49
C GLU A 63 0.00 -23.65 -15.20
N VAL A 64 -0.50 -24.29 -14.14
CA VAL A 64 -0.72 -23.61 -12.87
C VAL A 64 0.61 -23.21 -12.22
N SER A 65 1.62 -24.05 -12.30
CA SER A 65 2.93 -23.77 -11.68
C SER A 65 3.77 -22.78 -12.49
N SER A 66 3.67 -22.83 -13.82
CA SER A 66 4.52 -22.02 -14.71
C SER A 66 3.90 -20.66 -15.07
N LEU A 67 2.58 -20.55 -15.08
CA LEU A 67 1.87 -19.33 -15.50
C LEU A 67 1.01 -18.73 -14.38
N MET A 68 0.08 -19.51 -13.82
CA MET A 68 -0.94 -18.95 -12.92
C MET A 68 -0.39 -18.50 -11.57
N ILE A 69 0.36 -19.37 -10.87
CA ILE A 69 0.97 -19.04 -9.57
C ILE A 69 1.92 -17.84 -9.71
N PRO A 70 2.85 -17.80 -10.69
CA PRO A 70 3.69 -16.63 -10.93
C PRO A 70 2.89 -15.37 -11.28
N GLY A 71 1.88 -15.47 -12.14
CA GLY A 71 1.05 -14.34 -12.54
C GLY A 71 0.30 -13.71 -11.36
N VAL A 72 -0.28 -14.53 -10.48
CA VAL A 72 -0.93 -14.05 -9.25
C VAL A 72 0.10 -13.50 -8.26
N GLY A 73 1.31 -14.07 -8.22
CA GLY A 73 2.44 -13.51 -7.47
C GLY A 73 2.79 -12.07 -7.90
N GLN A 74 2.82 -11.79 -9.20
CA GLN A 74 3.07 -10.45 -9.72
C GLN A 74 2.00 -9.44 -9.27
N VAL A 75 0.73 -9.85 -9.18
CA VAL A 75 -0.34 -9.00 -8.65
C VAL A 75 -0.08 -8.63 -7.18
N ALA A 76 0.34 -9.59 -6.36
CA ALA A 76 0.72 -9.33 -4.97
C ALA A 76 1.91 -8.36 -4.87
N ASP A 77 2.90 -8.49 -5.76
CA ASP A 77 4.07 -7.60 -5.82
C ASP A 77 3.67 -6.17 -6.21
N HIS A 78 2.75 -6.01 -7.16
CA HIS A 78 2.22 -4.70 -7.55
C HIS A 78 1.44 -4.03 -6.41
N ILE A 79 0.58 -4.77 -5.71
CA ILE A 79 -0.14 -4.27 -4.54
C ILE A 79 0.85 -3.80 -3.46
N THR A 80 1.87 -4.60 -3.17
CA THR A 80 2.91 -4.29 -2.18
C THR A 80 3.71 -3.05 -2.57
N THR A 81 4.08 -2.94 -3.85
CA THR A 81 4.81 -1.78 -4.38
C THR A 81 3.97 -0.51 -4.29
N MET A 82 2.70 -0.58 -4.68
CA MET A 82 1.77 0.54 -4.56
C MET A 82 1.59 0.98 -3.11
N HIS A 83 1.43 0.03 -2.19
CA HIS A 83 1.35 0.31 -0.76
C HIS A 83 2.59 1.07 -0.26
N LYS A 84 3.79 0.59 -0.58
CA LYS A 84 5.05 1.26 -0.19
C LYS A 84 5.15 2.67 -0.75
N ASN A 85 4.81 2.87 -2.03
CA ASN A 85 4.87 4.19 -2.66
C ASN A 85 3.89 5.18 -2.02
N LEU A 86 2.68 4.73 -1.69
CA LEU A 86 1.69 5.55 -0.99
C LEU A 86 2.12 5.89 0.44
N GLN A 87 2.72 4.93 1.16
CA GLN A 87 3.27 5.19 2.50
C GLN A 87 4.39 6.23 2.42
N ASN A 88 5.34 6.08 1.50
CA ASN A 88 6.41 7.07 1.29
C ASN A 88 5.84 8.46 0.98
N ALA A 89 4.78 8.54 0.17
CA ALA A 89 4.11 9.81 -0.13
C ALA A 89 3.49 10.45 1.13
N CYS A 90 2.88 9.65 2.02
CA CYS A 90 2.41 10.13 3.31
C CYS A 90 3.54 10.67 4.17
N ASP A 91 4.65 9.95 4.27
CA ASP A 91 5.79 10.36 5.09
C ASP A 91 6.39 11.69 4.59
N VAL A 92 6.47 11.88 3.27
CA VAL A 92 6.91 13.16 2.65
C VAL A 92 5.95 14.31 2.99
N ILE A 93 4.63 14.07 2.96
CA ILE A 93 3.64 15.09 3.34
C ILE A 93 3.81 15.49 4.81
N ASP A 94 4.07 14.53 5.69
CA ASP A 94 4.23 14.76 7.12
C ASP A 94 5.50 15.58 7.40
N GLN A 95 6.62 15.23 6.76
CA GLN A 95 7.86 16.00 6.84
C GLN A 95 7.69 17.43 6.32
N ALA A 96 6.93 17.61 5.23
CA ALA A 96 6.66 18.94 4.69
C ALA A 96 5.83 19.80 5.65
N ASP A 97 4.83 19.23 6.34
CA ASP A 97 4.02 19.94 7.32
C ASP A 97 4.85 20.35 8.55
N GLU A 98 5.72 19.46 9.04
CA GLU A 98 6.66 19.76 10.14
C GLU A 98 7.60 20.92 9.79
N GLN A 99 8.20 20.90 8.59
CA GLN A 99 9.09 21.97 8.13
C GLN A 99 8.37 23.31 8.01
N VAL A 100 7.12 23.31 7.51
CA VAL A 100 6.31 24.54 7.40
C VAL A 100 5.98 25.09 8.78
N ASN A 101 5.52 24.25 9.71
CA ASN A 101 5.20 24.69 11.08
C ASN A 101 6.44 25.24 11.80
N SER A 102 7.60 24.59 11.65
CA SER A 102 8.88 25.07 12.20
C SER A 102 9.26 26.46 11.65
N LYS A 103 9.16 26.66 10.33
CA LYS A 103 9.45 27.96 9.68
C LYS A 103 8.49 29.06 10.11
N ILE A 104 7.20 28.75 10.27
CA ILE A 104 6.19 29.72 10.73
C ILE A 104 6.48 30.16 12.17
N ASN A 105 6.82 29.22 13.05
CA ASN A 105 7.16 29.54 14.44
C ASN A 105 8.40 30.45 14.50
N GLY A 106 9.46 30.12 13.75
CA GLY A 106 10.66 30.96 13.69
C GLY A 106 10.39 32.37 13.15
N LEU A 107 9.51 32.52 12.15
CA LEU A 107 9.09 33.83 11.67
C LEU A 107 8.29 34.59 12.73
N ALA A 108 7.38 33.92 13.43
CA ALA A 108 6.58 34.53 14.50
C ALA A 108 7.47 35.04 15.65
N ASP A 109 8.52 34.30 16.01
CA ASP A 109 9.48 34.71 17.04
C ASP A 109 10.27 35.96 16.61
N VAL A 110 10.70 36.03 15.35
CA VAL A 110 11.38 37.22 14.80
C VAL A 110 10.45 38.44 14.83
N PHE A 111 9.20 38.31 14.37
CA PHE A 111 8.24 39.41 14.42
C PHE A 111 7.86 39.80 15.85
N GLY A 112 7.76 38.82 16.76
CA GLY A 112 7.54 39.06 18.18
C GLY A 112 8.68 39.86 18.81
N ALA A 113 9.93 39.51 18.52
CA ALA A 113 11.11 40.24 18.99
C ALA A 113 11.16 41.69 18.46
N ILE A 114 10.72 41.92 17.22
CA ILE A 114 10.68 43.27 16.61
C ILE A 114 9.57 44.15 17.23
N TYR A 115 8.42 43.57 17.59
CA TYR A 115 7.28 44.33 18.12
C TYR A 115 7.23 44.45 19.66
N SER A 116 8.11 43.74 20.36
CA SER A 116 8.20 43.77 21.84
C SER A 116 9.43 44.51 22.38
N GLY A 117 10.27 45.06 21.49
CA GLY A 117 11.29 46.07 21.80
C GLY A 117 10.83 47.46 21.38
#